data_AF-A0A239CP64-F1
#
_entry.id   AF-A0A239CP64-F1
#
_cell.length_a   1.000
_cell.length_b   1.000
_cell.length_c   1.000
_cell.angle_alpha   90.00
_cell.angle_beta   90.00
_cell.angle_gamma   90.00
#
_symmetry.space_group_name_H-M   'P 1'
#
loop_
_entity.id
_entity.type
_entity.pdbx_description
1 polymer ?
#
loop_
_entity_poly.entity_id
_entity_poly.type
_entity_poly.pdbx_seq_one_letter_code
_entity_poly.pdbx_strand_id
1 'polypeptide(L)'
;MGFIPIFLTLGGATMLFMMVVRQSFVNKKQQFDSLLESVVVGLSKISGKPACNADLASIQASIQEVKTKLNTANLTEYDTFVKSPLNQAKLIRLQHNQLITKKPYSFVAKIFGYKAI
;
A
#
# COMPACT_ATOMS: atom_id res chain seq x y z
N MET A 1 -14.71 32.53 -33.07
CA MET A 1 -13.87 32.89 -31.91
C MET A 1 -14.44 32.20 -30.66
N GLY A 2 -14.07 30.94 -30.36
CA GLY A 2 -14.66 30.28 -29.17
C GLY A 2 -14.22 28.85 -28.82
N PHE A 3 -13.53 28.12 -29.71
CA PHE A 3 -13.12 26.73 -29.43
C PHE A 3 -11.75 26.57 -28.77
N ILE A 4 -10.79 27.48 -29.05
CA ILE A 4 -9.42 27.40 -28.52
C ILE A 4 -9.39 27.37 -26.98
N PRO A 5 -10.16 28.22 -26.25
CA PRO A 5 -10.19 28.17 -24.79
C PRO A 5 -10.71 26.84 -24.22
N ILE A 6 -11.64 26.17 -24.92
CA ILE A 6 -12.24 24.90 -24.49
C ILE A 6 -11.22 23.77 -24.57
N PHE A 7 -10.44 23.70 -25.66
CA PHE A 7 -9.38 22.69 -25.78
C PHE A 7 -8.27 22.90 -24.75
N LEU A 8 -7.96 24.16 -24.42
CA LEU A 8 -6.93 24.50 -23.45
C LEU A 8 -7.34 24.12 -22.02
N THR A 9 -8.59 24.38 -21.63
CA THR A 9 -9.11 23.97 -20.32
C THR A 9 -9.26 22.45 -20.21
N LEU A 10 -9.72 21.78 -21.27
CA LEU A 10 -9.82 20.32 -21.30
C LEU A 10 -8.43 19.65 -21.23
N GLY A 11 -7.45 20.19 -21.96
CA GLY A 11 -6.05 19.75 -21.89
C GLY A 11 -5.47 19.91 -20.48
N GLY A 12 -5.68 21.08 -19.85
CA GLY A 12 -5.27 21.32 -18.47
C GLY A 12 -5.92 20.36 -17.46
N ALA A 13 -7.22 20.13 -17.58
CA ALA A 13 -7.96 19.23 -16.71
C ALA A 13 -7.49 17.78 -16.84
N THR A 14 -7.26 17.30 -18.08
CA THR A 14 -6.75 15.94 -18.32
C THR A 14 -5.32 15.75 -17.80
N MET A 15 -4.47 16.76 -17.94
CA MET A 15 -3.12 16.75 -17.38
C MET A 15 -3.13 16.70 -15.85
N LEU A 16 -3.94 17.56 -15.21
CA LEU A 16 -4.11 17.56 -13.75
C LEU A 16 -4.66 16.22 -13.25
N PHE A 17 -5.66 15.66 -13.95
CA PHE A 17 -6.18 14.34 -13.64
C PHE A 17 -5.08 13.27 -13.65
N MET A 18 -4.25 13.22 -14.70
CA MET A 18 -3.14 12.26 -14.79
C MET A 18 -2.14 12.43 -13.64
N MET A 19 -1.80 13.67 -13.27
CA MET A 19 -0.88 13.96 -12.17
C MET A 19 -1.43 13.49 -10.82
N VAL A 20 -2.71 13.77 -10.54
CA VAL A 20 -3.38 13.34 -9.31
C VAL A 20 -3.44 11.81 -9.22
N VAL A 21 -3.78 11.13 -10.32
CA VAL A 21 -3.82 9.66 -10.34
C VAL A 21 -2.43 9.07 -10.14
N ARG A 22 -1.39 9.62 -10.79
CA ARG A 22 0.00 9.20 -10.57
C ARG A 22 0.39 9.35 -9.10
N GLN A 23 0.09 10.50 -8.49
CA GLN A 23 0.39 10.74 -7.08
C GLN A 23 -0.36 9.75 -6.17
N SER A 24 -1.61 9.42 -6.50
CA SER A 24 -2.39 8.43 -5.76
C SER A 24 -1.73 7.05 -5.76
N PHE A 25 -1.22 6.59 -6.91
CA PHE A 25 -0.50 5.32 -7.00
C PHE A 25 0.80 5.33 -6.19
N VAL A 26 1.60 6.41 -6.28
CA VAL A 26 2.84 6.56 -5.51
C VAL A 26 2.54 6.54 -4.01
N ASN A 27 1.57 7.33 -3.57
CA ASN A 27 1.20 7.43 -2.15
C ASN A 27 0.71 6.07 -1.62
N LYS A 28 -0.14 5.35 -2.36
CA LYS A 28 -0.62 4.04 -1.92
C LYS A 28 0.49 3.00 -1.83
N LYS A 29 1.43 3.00 -2.78
CA LYS A 29 2.61 2.12 -2.71
C LYS A 29 3.47 2.46 -1.49
N GLN A 30 3.77 3.73 -1.27
CA GLN A 30 4.55 4.17 -0.11
C GLN A 30 3.86 3.85 1.23
N GLN A 31 2.54 4.01 1.30
CA GLN A 31 1.76 3.62 2.49
C GLN A 31 1.78 2.11 2.72
N PHE A 32 1.76 1.31 1.65
CA PHE A 32 1.89 -0.13 1.77
C PHE A 32 3.27 -0.52 2.31
N ASP A 33 4.33 0.04 1.74
CA ASP A 33 5.71 -0.23 2.15
C ASP A 33 5.95 0.22 3.61
N SER A 34 5.45 1.39 4.02
CA SER A 34 5.60 1.88 5.39
C SER A 34 4.80 1.07 6.41
N LEU A 35 3.62 0.57 6.04
CA LEU A 35 2.86 -0.34 6.90
C LEU A 35 3.57 -1.68 7.04
N LEU A 36 4.18 -2.21 5.98
CA LEU A 36 5.00 -3.42 6.08
C LEU A 36 6.20 -3.21 7.00
N GLU A 37 6.88 -2.07 6.88
CA GLU A 37 7.98 -1.72 7.79
C GLU A 37 7.50 -1.63 9.24
N SER A 38 6.34 -1.01 9.48
CA SER A 38 5.74 -0.94 10.82
C SER A 38 5.41 -2.32 11.40
N VAL A 39 4.98 -3.26 10.55
CA VAL A 39 4.73 -4.66 10.91
C VAL A 39 6.04 -5.37 11.25
N VAL A 40 7.10 -5.18 10.46
CA VAL A 40 8.43 -5.76 10.72
C VAL A 40 9.01 -5.24 12.04
N VAL A 41 8.87 -3.94 12.32
CA VAL A 41 9.29 -3.33 13.59
C VAL A 41 8.43 -3.84 14.76
N GLY A 42 7.12 -4.01 14.58
CA GLY A 42 6.25 -4.61 15.60
C GLY A 42 6.62 -6.07 15.89
N LEU A 43 6.93 -6.85 14.85
CA LEU A 43 7.38 -8.23 14.95
C LEU A 43 8.74 -8.36 15.63
N SER A 44 9.71 -7.49 15.32
CA SER A 44 11.03 -7.52 15.96
C SER A 44 10.94 -7.17 17.45
N LYS A 45 10.08 -6.22 17.82
CA LYS A 45 9.80 -5.89 19.23
C LYS A 45 9.21 -7.06 20.01
N ILE A 46 8.28 -7.81 19.41
CA ILE A 46 7.61 -8.94 20.07
C ILE A 46 8.47 -10.21 20.06
N SER A 47 9.21 -10.47 18.97
CA SER A 47 9.99 -11.70 18.80
C SER A 47 11.43 -11.60 19.31
N GLY A 48 11.97 -10.40 19.53
CA GLY A 48 13.39 -10.19 19.85
C GLY A 48 14.38 -10.60 18.74
N LYS A 49 13.89 -10.97 17.54
CA LYS A 49 14.69 -11.35 16.37
C LYS A 49 14.97 -10.13 15.49
N PRO A 50 16.12 -10.08 14.77
CA PRO A 50 16.43 -8.99 13.86
C PRO A 50 15.37 -8.86 12.76
N ALA A 51 15.16 -7.63 12.31
CA ALA A 51 14.19 -7.28 11.28
C ALA A 51 14.31 -8.23 10.08
N CYS A 52 13.25 -8.97 9.79
CA CYS A 52 13.17 -9.79 8.59
C CYS A 52 13.08 -8.86 7.37
N ASN A 53 13.60 -9.30 6.22
CA ASN A 53 13.44 -8.57 4.96
C ASN A 53 11.96 -8.22 4.73
N ALA A 54 11.68 -7.04 4.18
CA ALA A 54 10.35 -6.51 3.92
C ALA A 54 9.57 -7.27 2.81
N ASP A 55 9.91 -8.54 2.57
CA ASP A 55 9.18 -9.42 1.69
C ASP A 55 7.93 -9.96 2.39
N LEU A 56 6.80 -9.96 1.67
CA LEU A 56 5.51 -10.44 2.19
C LEU A 56 5.58 -11.89 2.69
N ALA A 57 6.38 -12.73 2.05
CA ALA A 57 6.53 -14.15 2.40
C ALA A 57 7.30 -14.32 3.73
N SER A 58 8.38 -13.57 3.93
CA SER A 58 9.17 -13.59 5.16
C SER A 58 8.41 -12.98 6.34
N ILE A 59 7.61 -11.94 6.09
CA ILE A 59 6.71 -11.35 7.10
C ILE A 59 5.63 -12.35 7.51
N GLN A 60 5.01 -13.08 6.57
CA GLN A 60 4.01 -14.10 6.89
C GLN A 60 4.60 -15.26 7.71
N ALA A 61 5.79 -15.74 7.36
CA ALA A 61 6.48 -16.77 8.14
C ALA A 61 6.79 -16.28 9.57
N SER A 62 7.30 -15.06 9.70
CA SER A 62 7.60 -14.43 11.01
C SER A 62 6.35 -14.27 11.86
N ILE A 63 5.21 -13.91 11.25
CA ILE A 63 3.92 -13.81 11.93
C ILE A 63 3.44 -15.17 12.44
N GLN A 64 3.63 -16.21 11.64
CA GLN A 64 3.21 -17.56 12.01
C GLN A 64 4.06 -18.10 13.16
N GLU A 65 5.37 -17.81 13.17
CA GLU A 65 6.26 -18.13 14.29
C GLU A 65 5.93 -17.35 15.58
N VAL A 66 5.56 -16.07 15.46
CA VAL A 66 5.21 -15.26 16.63
C VAL A 66 3.85 -15.66 17.19
N LYS A 67 2.88 -15.99 16.33
CA LYS A 67 1.57 -16.53 16.74
C LYS A 67 1.65 -17.83 17.52
N THR A 68 2.57 -18.73 17.18
CA THR A 68 2.73 -20.01 17.92
C THR A 68 3.42 -19.83 19.26
N LYS A 69 4.13 -18.72 19.47
CA LYS A 69 4.85 -18.38 20.71
C LYS A 69 4.14 -17.34 21.57
N LEU A 70 2.95 -16.89 21.15
CA LEU A 70 2.22 -15.79 21.77
C LEU A 70 1.50 -16.26 23.03
N ASN A 71 1.97 -15.78 24.18
CA ASN A 71 1.30 -15.95 25.47
C ASN A 71 0.14 -14.95 25.59
N THR A 72 -0.90 -15.28 26.35
CA THR A 72 -2.14 -14.48 26.46
C THR A 72 -1.94 -13.01 26.88
N ALA A 73 -0.83 -12.70 27.56
CA ALA A 73 -0.46 -11.34 27.96
C ALA A 73 0.03 -10.44 26.81
N ASN A 74 0.62 -11.02 25.74
CA ASN A 74 1.19 -10.26 24.61
C ASN A 74 0.22 -10.15 23.42
N LEU A 75 -0.99 -10.73 23.53
CA LEU A 75 -2.01 -10.74 22.48
C LEU A 75 -2.51 -9.33 22.13
N THR A 76 -2.65 -8.47 23.13
CA THR A 76 -3.12 -7.08 22.96
C THR A 76 -2.09 -6.24 22.22
N GLU A 77 -0.81 -6.36 22.57
CA GLU A 77 0.28 -5.68 21.87
C GLU A 77 0.44 -6.20 20.44
N TYR A 78 0.33 -7.52 20.24
CA TYR A 78 0.36 -8.11 18.91
C TYR A 78 -0.80 -7.65 18.01
N ASP A 79 -2.03 -7.60 18.54
CA ASP A 79 -3.17 -7.15 17.75
C ASP A 79 -3.02 -5.67 17.32
N THR A 80 -2.41 -4.85 18.17
CA THR A 80 -2.22 -3.42 17.93
C THR A 80 -1.05 -3.14 16.98
N PHE A 81 0.12 -3.74 17.24
CA PHE A 81 1.36 -3.44 16.51
C PHE A 81 1.57 -4.29 15.26
N VAL A 82 0.91 -5.44 15.13
CA VAL A 82 1.14 -6.36 14.00
C VAL A 82 -0.14 -6.58 13.20
N LYS A 83 -1.25 -6.96 13.83
CA LYS A 83 -2.46 -7.34 13.10
C LYS A 83 -3.17 -6.13 12.48
N SER A 84 -3.30 -5.03 13.22
CA SER A 84 -3.91 -3.80 12.71
C SER A 84 -3.19 -3.24 11.47
N PRO A 85 -1.86 -2.95 11.52
CA PRO A 85 -1.16 -2.43 10.35
C PRO A 85 -1.09 -3.44 9.19
N LEU A 86 -1.06 -4.74 9.46
CA LEU A 86 -1.14 -5.76 8.42
C LEU A 86 -2.49 -5.80 7.71
N ASN A 87 -3.59 -5.66 8.45
CA ASN A 87 -4.92 -5.57 7.85
C ASN A 87 -5.07 -4.31 7.01
N GLN A 88 -4.52 -3.19 7.47
CA GLN A 88 -4.44 -1.95 6.69
C GLN A 88 -3.60 -2.14 5.43
N ALA A 89 -2.43 -2.79 5.52
CA ALA A 89 -1.60 -3.08 4.35
C ALA A 89 -2.33 -3.94 3.32
N LYS A 90 -3.05 -4.98 3.75
CA LYS A 90 -3.90 -5.80 2.86
C LYS A 90 -4.97 -4.98 2.17
N LEU A 91 -5.62 -4.08 2.90
CA LEU A 91 -6.65 -3.19 2.36
C LEU A 91 -6.05 -2.25 1.31
N ILE A 92 -4.90 -1.64 1.60
CA ILE A 92 -4.20 -0.74 0.66
C ILE A 92 -3.78 -1.49 -0.60
N ARG A 93 -3.27 -2.72 -0.47
CA ARG A 93 -2.95 -3.60 -1.61
C ARG A 93 -4.18 -3.82 -2.49
N LEU A 94 -5.32 -4.17 -1.88
CA LEU A 94 -6.56 -4.37 -2.61
C LEU A 94 -7.01 -3.10 -3.34
N GLN A 95 -6.97 -1.95 -2.66
CA GLN A 95 -7.32 -0.66 -3.26
C GLN A 95 -6.38 -0.27 -4.42
N HIS A 96 -5.08 -0.50 -4.28
CA HIS A 96 -4.10 -0.26 -5.34
C HIS A 96 -4.39 -1.12 -6.57
N ASN A 97 -4.65 -2.41 -6.37
CA ASN A 97 -4.98 -3.35 -7.45
C ASN A 97 -6.31 -3.01 -8.12
N GLN A 98 -7.30 -2.52 -7.36
CA GLN A 98 -8.55 -2.01 -7.91
C GLN A 98 -8.35 -0.75 -8.76
N LEU A 99 -7.49 0.19 -8.35
CA LEU A 99 -7.19 1.38 -9.14
C LEU A 99 -6.50 1.04 -10.46
N ILE A 100 -5.68 -0.01 -10.50
CA ILE A 100 -5.03 -0.46 -11.74
C ILE A 100 -6.05 -1.02 -12.74
N THR A 101 -7.10 -1.69 -12.27
CA THR A 101 -8.09 -2.33 -13.14
C THR A 101 -9.23 -1.38 -13.55
N LYS A 102 -9.57 -0.41 -12.70
CA LYS A 102 -10.72 0.48 -12.90
C LYS A 102 -10.42 1.60 -13.90
N LYS A 103 -11.29 1.78 -14.91
CA LYS A 103 -11.26 2.97 -15.79
C LYS A 103 -11.79 4.21 -15.04
N PRO A 104 -11.30 5.44 -15.31
CA PRO A 104 -10.23 5.79 -16.25
C PRO A 104 -8.81 5.61 -15.70
N TYR A 105 -8.64 5.24 -14.43
CA TYR A 105 -7.34 5.09 -13.76
C TYR A 105 -6.42 4.06 -14.43
N SER A 106 -6.97 2.98 -14.96
CA SER A 106 -6.23 1.94 -15.67
C SER A 106 -5.49 2.44 -16.92
N PHE A 107 -5.98 3.51 -17.55
CA PHE A 107 -5.28 4.17 -18.65
C PHE A 107 -4.00 4.83 -18.16
N VAL A 108 -4.09 5.59 -17.07
CA VAL A 108 -2.93 6.23 -16.42
C VAL A 108 -1.96 5.17 -15.90
N ALA A 109 -2.48 4.07 -15.32
CA ALA A 109 -1.67 2.96 -14.85
C ALA A 109 -0.80 2.36 -15.97
N LYS A 110 -1.37 2.16 -17.16
CA LYS A 110 -0.65 1.65 -18.34
C LYS A 110 0.41 2.63 -18.86
N ILE A 111 0.08 3.93 -18.94
CA ILE A 111 1.02 4.96 -19.40
C ILE A 111 2.28 5.00 -18.52
N PHE A 112 2.09 4.95 -17.19
CA PHE A 112 3.19 5.06 -16.23
C PHE A 112 3.77 3.70 -15.79
N GLY A 113 3.32 2.59 -16.37
CA GLY A 113 3.85 1.25 -16.09
C GLY A 113 3.55 0.69 -14.69
N TYR A 114 2.49 1.15 -14.02
CA TYR A 114 2.08 0.63 -12.72
C TYR A 114 1.54 -0.80 -12.83
N LYS A 115 1.99 -1.67 -11.92
CA LYS A 115 1.59 -3.08 -11.83
C LYS A 115 0.95 -3.39 -10.47
N ALA A 116 0.13 -4.43 -10.46
CA ALA A 116 -0.50 -4.93 -9.24
C ALA A 116 0.58 -5.38 -8.25
N ILE A 117 0.31 -5.13 -6.97
CA ILE A 117 1.13 -5.54 -5.82
C ILE A 117 0.55 -6.84 -5.28
#